data_AF-A0A7X3MGA2-F1
#
_entry.id   AF-A0A7X3MGA2-F1
#
_cell.length_a   1.000
_cell.length_b   1.000
_cell.length_c   1.000
_cell.angle_alpha   90.00
_cell.angle_beta   90.00
_cell.angle_gamma   90.00
#
_symmetry.space_group_name_H-M   'P 1'
#
loop_
_entity.id
_entity.type
_entity.pdbx_description
1 polymer ?
#
loop_
_entity_poly.entity_id
_entity_poly.type
_entity_poly.pdbx_seq_one_letter_code
_entity_poly.pdbx_strand_id
1 'polypeptide(L)'
;MAAVKFEGVDILDSLEQIMELHTQHYKDDFDLDRELIPKLAVSGEPEDRRLLWLSRPCGTYTLREWEVYLEGSHANKVWKFYHEQTKDSVLAYALSIKEVQDGKVTGNIYTLDYGAHVERVKLLTCPIGKVAVLFEDGANITIPYQNQRQLMNELMPVHGSPKTMTELPENERELAVILKRERLKRSYHATNGDIKEYIDSLKKGTLRGKLKESRTAAVSAHKPPSPSPKKEPER
;
A
#
# COMPACT_ATOMS: atom_id res chain seq x y z
N MET A 1 2.11 16.69 -1.06
CA MET A 1 3.58 16.72 -0.83
C MET A 1 4.24 15.86 -1.91
N ALA A 2 5.52 16.09 -2.23
CA ALA A 2 6.25 15.15 -3.08
C ALA A 2 6.27 13.76 -2.42
N ALA A 3 6.18 12.70 -3.23
CA ALA A 3 6.28 11.33 -2.72
C ALA A 3 7.65 11.13 -2.06
N VAL A 4 7.68 10.42 -0.93
CA VAL A 4 8.93 10.01 -0.28
C VAL A 4 9.18 8.56 -0.63
N LYS A 5 10.41 8.23 -1.02
CA LYS A 5 10.85 6.86 -1.30
C LYS A 5 11.77 6.38 -0.19
N PHE A 6 11.45 5.20 0.33
CA PHE A 6 12.29 4.44 1.26
C PHE A 6 12.89 3.26 0.49
N GLU A 7 14.21 3.21 0.36
CA GLU A 7 14.89 2.21 -0.46
C GLU A 7 15.43 1.05 0.36
N GLY A 8 15.31 -0.17 -0.16
CA GLY A 8 15.95 -1.36 0.41
C GLY A 8 15.47 -1.70 1.82
N VAL A 9 14.23 -1.37 2.14
CA VAL A 9 13.64 -1.61 3.46
C VAL A 9 13.06 -3.01 3.55
N ASP A 10 12.97 -3.52 4.78
CA ASP A 10 12.13 -4.67 5.12
C ASP A 10 10.66 -4.22 5.03
N ILE A 11 9.96 -4.67 3.97
CA ILE A 11 8.63 -4.17 3.66
C ILE A 11 7.65 -4.55 4.77
N LEU A 12 7.63 -5.81 5.20
CA LEU A 12 6.66 -6.28 6.19
C LEU A 12 6.88 -5.61 7.55
N ASP A 13 8.13 -5.51 8.01
CA ASP A 13 8.45 -4.81 9.26
C ASP A 13 8.03 -3.33 9.21
N SER A 14 8.26 -2.67 8.07
CA SER A 14 7.88 -1.26 7.90
C SER A 14 6.35 -1.08 7.90
N LEU A 15 5.62 -1.94 7.18
CA LEU A 15 4.16 -1.88 7.12
C LEU A 15 3.50 -2.23 8.47
N GLU A 16 4.05 -3.19 9.20
CA GLU A 16 3.58 -3.55 10.54
C GLU A 16 3.69 -2.36 11.51
N GLN A 17 4.83 -1.67 11.51
CA GLN A 17 5.02 -0.48 12.34
C GLN A 17 4.07 0.65 11.96
N ILE A 18 3.80 0.86 10.67
CA ILE A 18 2.83 1.86 10.19
C ILE A 18 1.42 1.49 10.64
N MET A 19 1.03 0.22 10.44
CA MET A 19 -0.26 -0.33 10.87
C MET A 19 -0.44 -0.14 12.38
N GLU A 20 0.56 -0.48 13.19
CA GLU A 20 0.50 -0.37 14.65
C GLU A 20 0.26 1.07 15.14
N LEU A 21 0.73 2.07 14.39
CA LEU A 21 0.56 3.48 14.71
C LEU A 21 -0.76 4.08 14.22
N HIS A 22 -1.32 3.58 13.13
CA HIS A 22 -2.44 4.22 12.41
C HIS A 22 -3.75 3.43 12.49
N THR A 23 -3.67 2.10 12.49
CA THR A 23 -4.82 1.18 12.53
C THR A 23 -5.25 0.93 13.98
N GLN A 24 -6.55 1.11 14.25
CA GLN A 24 -7.14 1.02 15.59
C GLN A 24 -7.99 -0.24 15.75
N HIS A 25 -8.66 -0.64 14.67
CA HIS A 25 -9.53 -1.81 14.59
C HIS A 25 -9.10 -2.70 13.43
N TYR A 26 -9.46 -3.98 13.49
CA TYR A 26 -9.16 -4.99 12.46
C TYR A 26 -7.66 -5.07 12.13
N LYS A 27 -6.82 -5.07 13.16
CA LYS A 27 -5.36 -5.20 12.98
C LYS A 27 -4.97 -6.56 12.41
N ASP A 28 -5.81 -7.57 12.65
CA ASP A 28 -5.76 -8.90 12.08
C ASP A 28 -5.88 -8.92 10.54
N ASP A 29 -6.41 -7.85 9.91
CA ASP A 29 -6.33 -7.70 8.45
C ASP A 29 -4.88 -7.72 7.96
N PHE A 30 -3.92 -7.28 8.79
CA PHE A 30 -2.50 -7.32 8.45
C PHE A 30 -1.94 -8.75 8.37
N ASP A 31 -2.57 -9.75 9.00
CA ASP A 31 -2.16 -11.14 8.85
C ASP A 31 -2.38 -11.64 7.41
N LEU A 32 -3.43 -11.14 6.73
CA LEU A 32 -3.64 -11.40 5.30
C LEU A 32 -2.54 -10.76 4.45
N ASP A 33 -2.12 -9.54 4.78
CA ASP A 33 -1.01 -8.86 4.09
C ASP A 33 0.31 -9.65 4.27
N ARG A 34 0.56 -10.11 5.50
CA ARG A 34 1.73 -10.93 5.87
C ARG A 34 1.75 -12.28 5.16
N GLU A 35 0.59 -12.86 4.87
CA GLU A 35 0.49 -14.10 4.09
C GLU A 35 0.65 -13.83 2.58
N LEU A 36 0.02 -12.77 2.07
CA LEU A 36 -0.07 -12.49 0.64
C LEU A 36 1.24 -11.95 0.05
N ILE A 37 1.87 -10.97 0.71
CA ILE A 37 3.04 -10.27 0.17
C ILE A 37 4.22 -11.23 -0.11
N PRO A 38 4.59 -12.15 0.79
CA PRO A 38 5.64 -13.13 0.51
C PRO A 38 5.32 -14.06 -0.67
N LYS A 39 4.05 -14.50 -0.81
CA LYS A 39 3.61 -15.34 -1.93
C LYS A 39 3.78 -14.61 -3.27
N LEU A 40 3.41 -13.33 -3.31
CA LEU A 40 3.58 -12.47 -4.48
C LEU A 40 5.06 -12.15 -4.75
N ALA A 41 5.88 -12.00 -3.71
CA ALA A 41 7.31 -11.73 -3.84
C ALA A 41 8.07 -12.85 -4.57
N VAL A 42 7.71 -14.10 -4.28
CA VAL A 42 8.34 -15.30 -4.90
C VAL A 42 7.63 -15.76 -6.17
N SER A 43 6.56 -15.07 -6.58
CA SER A 43 5.89 -15.38 -7.83
C SER A 43 6.81 -15.08 -9.04
N GLY A 44 6.60 -15.82 -10.12
CA GLY A 44 7.27 -15.62 -11.40
C GLY A 44 6.77 -14.40 -12.17
N GLU A 45 5.63 -13.84 -11.78
CA GLU A 45 4.98 -12.72 -12.47
C GLU A 45 5.56 -11.37 -12.00
N PRO A 46 6.20 -10.58 -12.89
CA PRO A 46 6.82 -9.31 -12.48
C PRO A 46 5.83 -8.30 -11.87
N GLU A 47 4.57 -8.34 -12.29
CA GLU A 47 3.51 -7.44 -11.81
C GLU A 47 3.03 -7.80 -10.39
N ASP A 48 3.24 -9.03 -9.91
CA ASP A 48 2.95 -9.39 -8.51
C ASP A 48 3.91 -8.70 -7.53
N ARG A 49 5.06 -8.20 -8.01
CA ARG A 49 6.01 -7.41 -7.21
C ARG A 49 5.70 -5.91 -7.20
N ARG A 50 4.53 -5.53 -7.70
CA ARG A 50 4.06 -4.14 -7.81
C ARG A 50 2.71 -4.03 -7.12
N LEU A 51 2.73 -3.54 -5.88
CA LEU A 51 1.56 -3.53 -5.02
C LEU A 51 1.20 -2.11 -4.60
N LEU A 52 -0.06 -1.92 -4.28
CA LEU A 52 -0.53 -0.78 -3.50
C LEU A 52 -0.99 -1.28 -2.15
N TRP A 53 -0.61 -0.57 -1.09
CA TRP A 53 -1.02 -0.89 0.27
C TRP A 53 -1.63 0.34 0.93
N LEU A 54 -2.66 0.12 1.74
CA LEU A 54 -3.27 1.15 2.55
C LEU A 54 -3.41 0.69 3.99
N SER A 55 -3.23 1.63 4.91
CA SER A 55 -3.65 1.51 6.31
C SER A 55 -4.72 2.55 6.59
N ARG A 56 -5.77 2.11 7.29
CA ARG A 56 -6.90 2.91 7.76
C ARG A 56 -7.07 2.71 9.26
N PRO A 57 -7.88 3.54 9.96
CA PRO A 57 -8.31 3.25 11.32
C PRO A 57 -8.96 1.87 11.46
N CYS A 58 -9.67 1.41 10.43
CA CYS A 58 -10.40 0.14 10.42
C CYS A 58 -9.77 -0.84 9.41
N GLY A 59 -8.55 -1.28 9.65
CA GLY A 59 -7.88 -2.34 8.87
C GLY A 59 -6.90 -1.86 7.80
N THR A 60 -6.32 -2.85 7.10
CA THR A 60 -5.30 -2.70 6.05
C THR A 60 -5.71 -3.46 4.79
N TYR A 61 -5.18 -3.05 3.64
CA TYR A 61 -5.40 -3.78 2.38
C TYR A 61 -4.15 -3.75 1.50
N THR A 62 -3.73 -4.92 1.02
CA THR A 62 -2.80 -5.09 -0.09
C THR A 62 -3.56 -5.37 -1.39
N LEU A 63 -3.25 -4.62 -2.45
CA LEU A 63 -3.80 -4.80 -3.79
C LEU A 63 -2.68 -4.89 -4.82
N ARG A 64 -2.85 -5.69 -5.87
CA ARG A 64 -1.95 -5.64 -7.04
C ARG A 64 -2.17 -4.33 -7.78
N GLU A 65 -1.09 -3.61 -8.06
CA GLU A 65 -1.17 -2.26 -8.62
C GLU A 65 -1.89 -2.26 -9.97
N TRP A 66 -1.60 -3.24 -10.83
CA TRP A 66 -2.21 -3.31 -12.16
C TRP A 66 -3.72 -3.53 -12.12
N GLU A 67 -4.24 -4.30 -11.15
CA GLU A 67 -5.68 -4.54 -10.99
C GLU A 67 -6.42 -3.28 -10.55
N VAL A 68 -5.76 -2.37 -9.83
CA VAL A 68 -6.35 -1.07 -9.44
C VAL A 68 -6.62 -0.18 -10.67
N TYR A 69 -5.90 -0.38 -11.77
CA TYR A 69 -6.12 0.32 -13.04
C TYR A 69 -7.10 -0.42 -13.98
N LEU A 70 -7.67 -1.56 -13.56
CA LEU A 70 -8.76 -2.21 -14.30
C LEU A 70 -10.11 -1.64 -13.87
N GLU A 71 -10.83 -1.03 -14.80
CA GLU A 71 -12.11 -0.42 -14.51
C GLU A 71 -13.14 -1.46 -14.02
N GLY A 72 -13.68 -1.22 -12.83
CA GLY A 72 -14.72 -2.09 -12.27
C GLY A 72 -14.21 -3.35 -11.59
N SER A 73 -12.89 -3.60 -11.56
CA SER A 73 -12.30 -4.71 -10.80
C SER A 73 -12.53 -4.55 -9.30
N HIS A 74 -12.37 -5.65 -8.55
CA HIS A 74 -12.43 -5.58 -7.09
C HIS A 74 -11.40 -4.59 -6.53
N ALA A 75 -10.14 -4.67 -6.98
CA ALA A 75 -9.08 -3.78 -6.54
C ALA A 75 -9.36 -2.31 -6.86
N ASN A 76 -9.88 -2.01 -8.06
CA ASN A 76 -10.27 -0.65 -8.45
C ASN A 76 -11.41 -0.10 -7.57
N LYS A 77 -12.41 -0.93 -7.27
CA LYS A 77 -13.52 -0.55 -6.36
C LYS A 77 -13.01 -0.27 -4.96
N VAL A 78 -12.23 -1.18 -4.37
CA VAL A 78 -11.64 -1.04 -3.04
C VAL A 78 -10.76 0.22 -2.96
N TRP A 79 -9.91 0.44 -3.96
CA TRP A 79 -8.98 1.57 -3.95
C TRP A 79 -9.69 2.93 -4.02
N LYS A 80 -10.85 3.05 -4.70
CA LYS A 80 -11.63 4.29 -4.76
C LYS A 80 -12.54 4.48 -3.55
N PHE A 81 -13.09 3.39 -3.02
CA PHE A 81 -14.15 3.40 -2.02
C PHE A 81 -13.81 4.26 -0.79
N TYR A 82 -12.61 4.10 -0.22
CA TYR A 82 -12.26 4.82 1.01
C TYR A 82 -12.07 6.32 0.79
N HIS A 83 -11.68 6.76 -0.41
CA HIS A 83 -11.63 8.18 -0.74
C HIS A 83 -13.01 8.79 -0.96
N GLU A 84 -13.93 8.04 -1.58
CA GLU A 84 -15.23 8.56 -2.01
C GLU A 84 -16.32 8.45 -0.94
N GLN A 85 -16.32 7.35 -0.19
CA GLN A 85 -17.45 6.95 0.66
C GLN A 85 -17.13 7.04 2.15
N THR A 86 -15.88 7.25 2.53
CA THR A 86 -15.47 7.30 3.93
C THR A 86 -14.76 8.62 4.26
N LYS A 87 -14.68 8.93 5.55
CA LYS A 87 -13.87 10.05 6.07
C LYS A 87 -12.61 9.53 6.76
N ASP A 88 -12.20 8.32 6.42
CA ASP A 88 -11.05 7.68 7.03
C ASP A 88 -9.79 8.46 6.69
N SER A 89 -8.94 8.69 7.69
CA SER A 89 -7.55 9.04 7.43
C SER A 89 -6.91 7.82 6.79
N VAL A 90 -6.41 7.92 5.56
CA VAL A 90 -5.77 6.80 4.86
C VAL A 90 -4.30 7.11 4.66
N LEU A 91 -3.43 6.23 5.14
CA LEU A 91 -2.03 6.20 4.74
C LEU A 91 -1.91 5.22 3.58
N ALA A 92 -1.46 5.71 2.42
CA ALA A 92 -1.35 4.90 1.21
C ALA A 92 0.08 4.84 0.70
N TYR A 93 0.47 3.68 0.18
CA TYR A 93 1.83 3.40 -0.25
C TYR A 93 1.84 2.57 -1.53
N ALA A 94 2.83 2.81 -2.39
CA ALA A 94 3.17 1.89 -3.47
C ALA A 94 4.41 1.09 -3.10
N LEU A 95 4.35 -0.22 -3.29
CA LEU A 95 5.42 -1.16 -2.95
C LEU A 95 6.07 -1.67 -4.24
N SER A 96 7.38 -1.68 -4.25
CA SER A 96 8.20 -2.28 -5.30
C SER A 96 9.09 -3.34 -4.66
N ILE A 97 8.65 -4.59 -4.69
CA ILE A 97 9.41 -5.71 -4.12
C ILE A 97 10.61 -5.98 -5.04
N LYS A 98 11.80 -6.10 -4.44
CA LYS A 98 13.02 -6.44 -5.15
C LYS A 98 13.29 -7.94 -5.04
N GLU A 99 13.30 -8.45 -3.81
CA GLU A 99 13.75 -9.80 -3.52
C GLU A 99 13.28 -10.28 -2.14
N VAL A 100 13.48 -11.58 -1.91
CA VAL A 100 13.33 -12.20 -0.59
C VAL A 100 14.74 -12.61 -0.13
N GLN A 101 15.24 -11.99 0.93
CA GLN A 101 16.57 -12.24 1.51
C GLN A 101 16.41 -12.63 2.97
N ASP A 102 17.01 -13.75 3.39
CA ASP A 102 16.98 -14.24 4.78
C ASP A 102 15.57 -14.31 5.39
N GLY A 103 14.58 -14.70 4.57
CA GLY A 103 13.17 -14.77 4.96
C GLY A 103 12.44 -13.42 5.01
N LYS A 104 13.10 -12.32 4.65
CA LYS A 104 12.55 -10.96 4.63
C LYS A 104 12.24 -10.52 3.21
N VAL A 105 11.07 -9.88 3.03
CA VAL A 105 10.69 -9.27 1.76
C VAL A 105 11.26 -7.87 1.71
N THR A 106 12.29 -7.67 0.89
CA THR A 106 12.97 -6.36 0.77
C THR A 106 12.57 -5.64 -0.51
N GLY A 107 12.53 -4.31 -0.44
CA GLY A 107 12.19 -3.51 -1.61
C GLY A 107 12.10 -2.02 -1.31
N ASN A 108 11.34 -1.31 -2.15
CA ASN A 108 11.11 0.12 -1.97
C ASN A 108 9.66 0.38 -1.59
N ILE A 109 9.46 1.33 -0.69
CA ILE A 109 8.14 1.87 -0.32
C ILE A 109 8.08 3.32 -0.77
N TYR A 110 6.99 3.70 -1.44
CA TYR A 110 6.71 5.07 -1.83
C TYR A 110 5.47 5.57 -1.12
N THR A 111 5.54 6.70 -0.44
CA THR A 111 4.32 7.35 0.08
C THR A 111 3.46 7.85 -1.08
N LEU A 112 2.14 7.76 -0.92
CA LEU A 112 1.17 8.28 -1.86
C LEU A 112 0.30 9.35 -1.18
N ASP A 113 0.05 10.43 -1.90
CA ASP A 113 -1.11 11.26 -1.63
C ASP A 113 -2.35 10.48 -2.10
N TYR A 114 -3.04 9.82 -1.16
CA TYR A 114 -4.09 8.86 -1.47
C TYR A 114 -5.21 9.49 -2.31
N GLY A 115 -5.70 10.67 -1.93
CA GLY A 115 -6.78 11.35 -2.66
C GLY A 115 -6.34 11.74 -4.08
N ALA A 116 -5.17 12.37 -4.21
CA ALA A 116 -4.64 12.72 -5.53
C ALA A 116 -4.38 11.47 -6.40
N HIS A 117 -3.95 10.36 -5.79
CA HIS A 117 -3.74 9.10 -6.49
C HIS A 117 -5.06 8.48 -6.96
N VAL A 118 -6.11 8.51 -6.14
CA VAL A 118 -7.45 8.03 -6.54
C VAL A 118 -7.99 8.83 -7.72
N GLU A 119 -7.94 10.16 -7.66
CA GLU A 119 -8.37 11.01 -8.77
C GLU A 119 -7.56 10.76 -10.05
N ARG A 120 -6.26 10.46 -9.90
CA ARG A 120 -5.40 10.09 -11.01
C ARG A 120 -5.78 8.73 -11.62
N VAL A 121 -6.08 7.72 -10.80
CA VAL A 121 -6.50 6.38 -11.25
C VAL A 121 -7.80 6.47 -12.03
N LYS A 122 -8.79 7.26 -11.58
CA LYS A 122 -10.08 7.44 -12.29
C LYS A 122 -9.94 7.89 -13.73
N LEU A 123 -8.88 8.66 -14.03
CA LEU A 123 -8.62 9.18 -15.37
C LEU A 123 -7.86 8.20 -16.27
N LEU A 124 -7.34 7.10 -15.72
CA LEU A 124 -6.34 6.25 -16.36
C LEU A 124 -6.66 4.75 -16.23
N THR A 125 -7.93 4.36 -16.27
CA THR A 125 -8.30 2.93 -16.22
C THR A 125 -8.39 2.29 -17.61
N CYS A 126 -8.16 0.98 -17.67
CA CYS A 126 -8.49 0.14 -18.82
C CYS A 126 -9.72 -0.72 -18.50
N PRO A 127 -10.67 -0.89 -19.43
CA PRO A 127 -11.78 -1.83 -19.25
C PRO A 127 -11.30 -3.27 -19.06
N ILE A 128 -12.07 -4.06 -18.32
CA ILE A 128 -11.89 -5.52 -18.28
C ILE A 128 -12.43 -6.11 -19.58
N GLY A 129 -11.57 -6.82 -20.32
CA GLY A 129 -11.97 -7.47 -21.57
C GLY A 129 -12.11 -8.98 -21.47
N LYS A 130 -11.32 -9.61 -20.59
CA LYS A 130 -11.21 -11.07 -20.50
C LYS A 130 -11.07 -11.52 -19.06
N VAL A 131 -11.29 -12.82 -18.83
CA VAL A 131 -11.01 -13.48 -17.55
C VAL A 131 -10.21 -14.74 -17.85
N ALA A 132 -9.05 -14.90 -17.22
CA ALA A 132 -8.33 -16.16 -17.16
C ALA A 132 -8.87 -16.98 -15.99
N VAL A 133 -9.31 -18.21 -16.28
CA VAL A 133 -9.90 -19.12 -15.31
C VAL A 133 -9.02 -20.37 -15.21
N LEU A 134 -8.51 -20.63 -14.00
CA LEU A 134 -7.84 -21.89 -13.67
C LEU A 134 -8.88 -22.83 -13.07
N PHE A 135 -9.09 -23.99 -13.68
CA PHE A 135 -10.04 -25.00 -13.25
C PHE A 135 -9.39 -26.07 -12.35
N GLU A 136 -10.23 -26.91 -11.73
CA GLU A 136 -9.80 -27.97 -10.83
C GLU A 136 -8.84 -28.98 -11.45
N ASP A 137 -9.11 -29.35 -12.70
CA ASP A 137 -8.32 -30.25 -13.52
C ASP A 137 -6.99 -29.65 -14.02
N GLY A 138 -6.75 -28.37 -13.74
CA GLY A 138 -5.56 -27.63 -14.13
C GLY A 138 -5.67 -26.90 -15.47
N ALA A 139 -6.81 -26.97 -16.17
CA ALA A 139 -7.03 -26.19 -17.39
C ALA A 139 -7.01 -24.69 -17.07
N ASN A 140 -6.25 -23.92 -17.85
CA ASN A 140 -6.22 -22.46 -17.76
C ASN A 140 -6.77 -21.87 -19.05
N ILE A 141 -8.01 -21.35 -18.99
CA ILE A 141 -8.76 -20.91 -20.15
C ILE A 141 -9.09 -19.43 -20.01
N THR A 142 -8.78 -18.66 -21.05
CA THR A 142 -9.16 -17.25 -21.12
C THR A 142 -10.47 -17.09 -21.89
N ILE A 143 -11.47 -16.47 -21.26
CA ILE A 143 -12.80 -16.23 -21.84
C ILE A 143 -13.14 -14.72 -21.88
N PRO A 144 -13.96 -14.26 -22.83
CA PRO A 144 -14.44 -12.87 -22.86
C PRO A 144 -15.25 -12.51 -21.60
N TYR A 145 -14.98 -11.33 -21.02
CA TYR A 145 -15.62 -10.89 -19.78
C TYR A 145 -17.14 -10.71 -19.93
N GLN A 146 -17.61 -10.18 -21.07
CA GLN A 146 -19.03 -9.93 -21.33
C GLN A 146 -19.90 -11.20 -21.23
N ASN A 147 -19.37 -12.34 -21.67
CA ASN A 147 -20.09 -13.62 -21.70
C ASN A 147 -19.58 -14.61 -20.64
N GLN A 148 -18.82 -14.14 -19.65
CA GLN A 148 -18.08 -15.00 -18.72
C GLN A 148 -18.97 -16.02 -18.01
N ARG A 149 -20.17 -15.63 -17.59
CA ARG A 149 -21.07 -16.50 -16.81
C ARG A 149 -21.59 -17.66 -17.66
N GLN A 150 -21.96 -17.39 -18.90
CA GLN A 150 -22.44 -18.43 -19.81
C GLN A 150 -21.31 -19.41 -20.14
N LEU A 151 -20.15 -18.89 -20.58
CA LEU A 151 -19.01 -19.72 -20.95
C LEU A 151 -18.48 -20.54 -19.78
N MET A 152 -18.48 -19.98 -18.56
CA MET A 152 -18.08 -20.72 -17.37
C MET A 152 -19.03 -21.89 -17.07
N ASN A 153 -20.35 -21.72 -17.24
CA ASN A 153 -21.30 -22.81 -17.09
C ASN A 153 -21.11 -23.92 -18.13
N GLU A 154 -20.65 -23.58 -19.34
CA GLU A 154 -20.34 -24.55 -20.40
C GLU A 154 -19.02 -25.31 -20.11
N LEU A 155 -18.04 -24.66 -19.48
CA LEU A 155 -16.73 -25.24 -19.18
C LEU A 155 -16.70 -26.08 -17.89
N MET A 156 -17.52 -25.73 -16.88
CA MET A 156 -17.52 -26.41 -15.58
C MET A 156 -17.79 -27.93 -15.64
N PRO A 157 -18.73 -28.44 -16.47
CA PRO A 157 -18.95 -29.89 -16.60
C PRO A 157 -17.74 -30.65 -17.15
N VAL A 158 -16.84 -29.97 -17.87
CA VAL A 158 -15.65 -30.57 -18.50
C VAL A 158 -14.43 -30.46 -17.60
N HIS A 159 -14.22 -29.29 -16.98
CA HIS A 159 -12.99 -28.94 -16.28
C HIS A 159 -13.11 -28.91 -14.75
N GLY A 160 -14.33 -29.08 -14.22
CA GLY A 160 -14.63 -28.95 -12.80
C GLY A 160 -14.86 -27.49 -12.39
N SER A 161 -14.80 -27.22 -11.08
CA SER A 161 -15.05 -25.87 -10.57
C SER A 161 -13.88 -24.91 -10.83
N PRO A 162 -14.12 -23.60 -11.01
CA PRO A 162 -13.05 -22.60 -11.03
C PRO A 162 -12.29 -22.56 -9.70
N LYS A 163 -10.97 -22.68 -9.73
CA LYS A 163 -10.06 -22.48 -8.58
C LYS A 163 -9.67 -21.01 -8.44
N THR A 164 -9.29 -20.37 -9.54
CA THR A 164 -8.93 -18.94 -9.55
C THR A 164 -9.48 -18.27 -10.80
N MET A 165 -9.88 -17.01 -10.65
CA MET A 165 -10.30 -16.15 -11.74
C MET A 165 -9.50 -14.87 -11.70
N THR A 166 -8.90 -14.50 -12.84
CA THR A 166 -8.09 -13.30 -12.97
C THR A 166 -8.67 -12.45 -14.08
N GLU A 167 -9.18 -11.28 -13.72
CA GLU A 167 -9.67 -10.27 -14.66
C GLU A 167 -8.49 -9.67 -15.44
N LEU A 168 -8.60 -9.58 -16.75
CA LEU A 168 -7.55 -9.09 -17.65
C LEU A 168 -8.05 -7.87 -18.44
N PRO A 169 -7.16 -6.91 -18.73
CA PRO A 169 -7.53 -5.73 -19.51
C PRO A 169 -7.99 -6.12 -20.92
N GLU A 170 -8.88 -5.32 -21.49
CA GLU A 170 -9.19 -5.38 -22.92
C GLU A 170 -7.93 -5.08 -23.76
N ASN A 171 -7.08 -4.16 -23.28
CA ASN A 171 -5.85 -3.77 -23.93
C ASN A 171 -4.64 -3.82 -22.96
N GLU A 172 -3.91 -4.93 -22.98
CA GLU A 172 -2.70 -5.14 -22.16
C GLU A 172 -1.62 -4.10 -22.43
N ARG A 173 -1.47 -3.65 -23.69
CA ARG A 173 -0.45 -2.66 -24.06
C ARG A 173 -0.75 -1.29 -23.48
N GLU A 174 -2.01 -0.88 -23.52
CA GLU A 174 -2.46 0.38 -22.94
C GLU A 174 -2.24 0.40 -21.42
N LEU A 175 -2.66 -0.67 -20.73
CA LEU A 175 -2.42 -0.81 -19.30
C LEU A 175 -0.92 -0.76 -18.97
N ALA A 176 -0.10 -1.47 -19.73
CA ALA A 176 1.36 -1.45 -19.54
C ALA A 176 1.96 -0.04 -19.72
N VAL A 177 1.48 0.74 -20.70
CA VAL A 177 1.91 2.13 -20.92
C VAL A 177 1.51 3.03 -19.75
N ILE A 178 0.27 2.89 -19.25
CA ILE A 178 -0.23 3.65 -18.10
C ILE A 178 0.63 3.36 -16.87
N LEU A 179 0.80 2.09 -16.51
CA LEU A 179 1.60 1.67 -15.36
C LEU A 179 3.04 2.14 -15.46
N LYS A 180 3.68 1.98 -16.63
CA LYS A 180 5.05 2.43 -16.85
C LYS A 180 5.19 3.94 -16.64
N ARG A 181 4.24 4.74 -17.15
CA ARG A 181 4.26 6.21 -17.00
C ARG A 181 4.04 6.63 -15.55
N GLU A 182 3.05 6.06 -14.86
CA GLU A 182 2.76 6.42 -13.47
C GLU A 182 3.89 6.00 -12.53
N ARG A 183 4.47 4.81 -12.73
CA ARG A 183 5.67 4.36 -11.99
C ARG A 183 6.88 5.25 -12.24
N LEU A 184 7.13 5.62 -13.50
CA LEU A 184 8.24 6.52 -13.85
C LEU A 184 8.05 7.89 -13.18
N LYS A 185 6.87 8.49 -13.33
CA LYS A 185 6.51 9.77 -12.70
C LYS A 185 6.70 9.72 -11.18
N ARG A 186 6.17 8.68 -10.53
CA ARG A 186 6.33 8.46 -9.10
C ARG A 186 7.81 8.37 -8.71
N SER A 187 8.61 7.61 -9.46
CA SER A 187 10.04 7.46 -9.16
C SER A 187 10.85 8.73 -9.40
N TYR A 188 10.53 9.50 -10.43
CA TYR A 188 11.24 10.71 -10.84
C TYR A 188 11.02 11.86 -9.85
N HIS A 189 9.80 12.00 -9.33
CA HIS A 189 9.46 13.05 -8.37
C HIS A 189 9.65 12.66 -6.92
N ALA A 190 10.07 11.42 -6.64
CA ALA A 190 10.26 10.97 -5.28
C ALA A 190 11.55 11.53 -4.68
N THR A 191 11.48 11.99 -3.44
CA THR A 191 12.67 12.30 -2.64
C THR A 191 13.01 11.10 -1.77
N ASN A 192 14.30 10.76 -1.67
CA ASN A 192 14.74 9.71 -0.76
C ASN A 192 14.53 10.15 0.70
N GLY A 193 14.02 9.24 1.53
CA GLY A 193 13.84 9.46 2.95
C GLY A 193 14.29 8.25 3.76
N ASP A 194 14.38 8.43 5.07
CA ASP A 194 14.66 7.36 6.02
C ASP A 194 13.34 6.83 6.63
N ILE A 195 13.16 5.51 6.59
CA ILE A 195 11.92 4.88 7.06
C ILE A 195 11.74 5.02 8.58
N LYS A 196 12.82 5.02 9.35
CA LYS A 196 12.76 5.14 10.81
C LYS A 196 12.36 6.57 11.19
N GLU A 197 12.98 7.57 10.55
CA GLU A 197 12.59 8.98 10.74
C GLU A 197 11.12 9.21 10.38
N TYR A 198 10.66 8.59 9.29
CA TYR A 198 9.26 8.65 8.89
C TYR A 198 8.33 8.02 9.93
N ILE A 199 8.62 6.82 10.41
CA ILE A 199 7.84 6.13 11.46
C ILE A 199 7.82 6.96 12.75
N ASP A 200 8.96 7.54 13.15
CA ASP A 200 9.05 8.42 14.31
C ASP A 200 8.19 9.67 14.13
N SER A 201 8.13 10.23 12.92
CA SER A 201 7.26 11.36 12.61
C SER A 201 5.77 11.00 12.73
N LEU A 202 5.37 9.81 12.25
CA LEU A 202 4.00 9.31 12.40
C LEU A 202 3.64 9.15 13.88
N LYS A 203 4.56 8.58 14.67
CA LYS A 203 4.40 8.38 16.11
C LYS A 203 4.20 9.71 16.85
N LYS A 204 4.96 10.75 16.51
CA LYS A 204 4.78 12.11 17.06
C LYS A 204 3.42 12.70 16.68
N GLY A 205 2.96 12.45 15.44
CA GLY A 205 1.66 12.88 14.95
C GLY A 205 0.44 12.29 15.68
N THR A 206 0.59 11.12 16.31
CA THR A 206 -0.47 10.50 17.11
C THR A 206 -0.88 11.35 18.31
N LEU A 207 -2.11 11.17 18.83
CA LEU A 207 -2.57 11.86 20.04
C LEU A 207 -1.62 11.63 21.23
N ARG A 208 -1.10 10.40 21.37
CA ARG A 208 -0.15 10.04 22.42
C ARG A 208 1.21 10.75 22.23
N GLY A 209 1.68 10.85 20.98
CA GLY A 209 2.89 11.59 20.62
C GLY A 209 2.78 13.05 21.01
N LYS A 210 1.72 13.72 20.56
CA LYS A 210 1.42 15.12 20.88
C LYS A 210 1.33 15.37 22.39
N LEU A 211 0.64 14.50 23.13
CA LEU A 211 0.53 14.65 24.59
C LEU A 211 1.89 14.51 25.31
N LYS A 212 2.77 13.64 24.82
CA LYS A 212 4.13 13.47 25.35
C LYS A 212 4.97 14.72 25.10
N GLU A 213 4.94 15.27 23.89
CA GLU A 213 5.65 16.51 23.56
C GLU A 213 5.18 17.69 24.42
N SER A 214 3.86 17.85 24.60
CA SER A 214 3.30 18.89 25.47
C SER A 214 3.77 18.74 26.92
N ARG A 215 3.86 17.51 27.45
CA ARG A 215 4.40 17.25 28.79
C ARG A 215 5.90 17.55 28.89
N THR A 216 6.69 17.14 27.90
CA THR A 216 8.14 17.43 27.89
C THR A 216 8.42 18.93 27.77
N ALA A 217 7.65 19.66 26.96
CA ALA A 217 7.72 21.11 26.86
C ALA A 217 7.37 21.79 28.19
N ALA A 218 6.32 21.33 28.88
CA ALA A 218 5.93 21.85 30.20
C ALA A 218 7.03 21.63 31.27
N VAL A 219 7.68 20.46 31.27
CA VAL A 219 8.79 20.15 32.20
C VAL A 219 10.03 20.99 31.88
N SER A 220 10.35 21.21 30.60
CA SER A 220 11.47 22.06 30.20
C SER A 220 11.25 23.53 30.55
N ALA A 221 10.01 24.01 30.55
CA ALA A 221 9.65 25.37 30.94
C ALA A 221 9.72 25.61 32.47
N HIS A 222 9.72 24.54 33.27
CA HIS A 222 9.80 24.59 34.74
C HIS A 222 11.23 24.46 35.29
N LYS A 223 12.27 24.50 34.45
CA LYS A 223 13.66 24.48 34.93
C LYS A 223 13.96 25.81 35.65
N PRO A 224 14.29 25.81 36.95
CA PRO A 224 14.52 27.06 37.69
C PRO A 224 15.77 27.78 37.16
N PRO A 225 15.81 29.13 37.21
CA PRO A 225 16.94 29.89 36.72
C PRO A 225 18.21 29.51 37.49
N SER A 226 19.31 29.34 36.76
CA SER A 226 20.63 29.04 37.33
C SER A 226 21.01 30.07 38.40
N PRO A 227 21.62 29.67 39.53
CA PRO A 227 21.96 30.62 40.58
C PRO A 227 23.02 31.60 40.08
N SER A 228 22.76 32.90 40.21
CA SER A 228 23.70 33.98 39.90
C SER A 228 24.98 33.84 40.74
N PRO A 229 26.18 34.15 40.20
CA PRO A 229 27.40 34.11 41.00
C PRO A 229 27.34 35.19 42.08
N LYS A 230 27.52 34.80 43.34
CA LYS A 230 27.66 35.73 44.46
C LYS A 230 28.91 36.58 44.24
N LYS A 231 28.75 37.90 44.14
CA LYS A 231 29.87 38.86 44.24
C LYS A 231 30.43 38.80 45.66
N GLU A 232 31.71 38.45 45.77
CA GLU A 232 32.50 38.68 46.98
C GLU A 232 32.61 40.19 47.26
N PRO A 233 32.58 40.62 48.53
CA PRO A 233 32.85 42.00 48.88
C PRO A 233 34.37 42.23 48.95
N GLU A 234 34.89 43.13 48.13
CA GLU A 234 36.25 43.66 48.27
C GLU A 234 36.38 44.48 49.57
N ARG A 235 37.50 44.27 50.26
CA ARG A 235 37.96 45.02 51.43
C ARG A 235 38.75 46.26 51.02
#